data_AF-W6YMN4-F1
#
_entry.id   AF-W6YMN4-F1
#
_cell.length_a   1.000
_cell.length_b   1.000
_cell.length_c   1.000
_cell.angle_alpha   90.00
_cell.angle_beta   90.00
_cell.angle_gamma   90.00
#
_symmetry.space_group_name_H-M   'P 1'
#
loop_
_entity.id
_entity.type
_entity.pdbx_description
1 polymer ?
#
loop_
_entity_poly.entity_id
_entity_poly.type
_entity_poly.pdbx_seq_one_letter_code
_entity_poly.pdbx_strand_id
1 'polypeptide(L)'
;MSESPKEKIPEEDDTTEAPLSMAASVVLSSLPKDASKALETAGNLNVQKVTIRLQPIGSAPHLTQRIFKLSTNQNFATIVRFLRKRLGVKEHESVFCYVGNVFSPGLDEGVGNLWSCFKQGEELVVGYALSPAFG
;
A
#
# COMPACT_ATOMS: atom_id res chain seq x y z
N MET A 1 -4.49 -58.69 11.38
CA MET A 1 -5.64 -57.89 11.83
C MET A 1 -5.39 -57.57 13.29
N SER A 2 -5.27 -56.29 13.63
CA SER A 2 -5.01 -55.79 14.98
C SER A 2 -5.79 -54.50 15.14
N GLU A 3 -6.51 -54.35 16.26
CA GLU A 3 -7.61 -53.40 16.46
C GLU A 3 -7.29 -52.31 17.51
N SER A 4 -7.71 -51.06 17.18
CA SER A 4 -8.08 -49.89 18.04
C SER A 4 -6.99 -49.11 18.84
N PRO A 5 -7.23 -47.83 19.29
CA PRO A 5 -8.45 -47.00 19.29
C PRO A 5 -8.30 -45.49 18.84
N LYS A 6 -9.45 -44.79 18.77
CA LYS A 6 -9.69 -43.35 18.53
C LYS A 6 -8.90 -42.40 19.45
N GLU A 7 -8.46 -41.27 18.89
CA GLU A 7 -8.29 -40.02 19.67
C GLU A 7 -8.82 -38.82 18.86
N LYS A 8 -9.67 -38.04 19.54
CA LYS A 8 -10.48 -36.93 19.04
C LYS A 8 -9.74 -35.66 19.40
N ILE A 9 -9.24 -34.91 18.41
CA ILE A 9 -8.63 -33.61 18.67
C ILE A 9 -9.68 -32.51 18.38
N PRO A 10 -9.94 -31.57 19.32
CA PRO A 10 -10.94 -30.52 19.18
C PRO A 10 -10.54 -29.44 18.16
N GLU A 11 -11.53 -28.76 17.60
CA GLU A 11 -11.37 -27.57 16.77
C GLU A 11 -10.95 -26.36 17.60
N GLU A 12 -10.00 -25.58 17.08
CA GLU A 12 -9.77 -24.19 17.49
C GLU A 12 -9.83 -23.31 16.23
N ASP A 13 -10.82 -22.41 16.23
CA ASP A 13 -10.99 -21.32 15.27
C ASP A 13 -9.74 -20.41 15.26
N ASP A 14 -9.12 -20.23 14.10
CA ASP A 14 -8.45 -18.97 13.80
C ASP A 14 -8.86 -18.44 12.43
N THR A 15 -9.15 -17.15 12.46
CA THR A 15 -9.90 -16.38 11.49
C THR A 15 -9.01 -15.84 10.37
N THR A 16 -9.64 -15.57 9.21
CA THR A 16 -9.19 -14.66 8.12
C THR A 16 -8.35 -15.20 6.96
N GLU A 17 -8.76 -16.32 6.36
CA GLU A 17 -8.73 -16.41 4.90
C GLU A 17 -10.11 -16.86 4.44
N ALA A 18 -11.00 -15.93 4.12
CA ALA A 18 -12.19 -16.31 3.36
C ALA A 18 -11.68 -16.77 1.99
N PRO A 19 -11.74 -18.08 1.64
CA PRO A 19 -11.47 -18.47 0.28
C PRO A 19 -12.49 -17.70 -0.57
N LEU A 20 -12.02 -17.03 -1.62
CA LEU A 20 -12.85 -16.45 -2.68
C LEU A 20 -13.52 -17.61 -3.44
N SER A 21 -14.36 -18.36 -2.73
CA SER A 21 -15.14 -19.46 -3.23
C SER A 21 -16.32 -18.88 -3.98
N MET A 22 -16.75 -19.58 -5.03
CA MET A 22 -17.92 -19.16 -5.82
C MET A 22 -19.18 -19.01 -4.94
N ALA A 23 -19.24 -19.71 -3.81
CA ALA A 23 -20.30 -19.55 -2.81
C ALA A 23 -20.31 -18.16 -2.15
N ALA A 24 -19.14 -17.59 -1.86
CA ALA A 24 -19.04 -16.22 -1.32
C ALA A 24 -19.59 -15.18 -2.31
N SER A 25 -19.41 -15.39 -3.62
CA SER A 25 -19.96 -14.52 -4.67
C SER A 25 -21.51 -14.49 -4.65
N VAL A 26 -22.16 -15.64 -4.39
CA VAL A 26 -23.63 -15.71 -4.29
C VAL A 26 -24.14 -14.96 -3.06
N VAL A 27 -23.41 -15.03 -1.94
CA VAL A 27 -23.75 -14.27 -0.73
C VAL A 27 -23.58 -12.75 -0.96
N LEU A 28 -22.56 -12.33 -1.70
CA LEU A 28 -22.42 -10.92 -2.10
C LEU A 28 -23.59 -10.42 -2.95
N SER A 29 -24.14 -11.26 -3.83
CA SER A 29 -25.28 -10.88 -4.68
C SER A 29 -26.63 -10.82 -3.94
N SER A 30 -26.73 -11.42 -2.75
CA SER A 30 -27.96 -11.47 -1.94
C SER A 30 -27.89 -10.61 -0.67
N LEU A 31 -26.83 -9.81 -0.52
CA LEU A 31 -26.64 -8.92 0.62
C LEU A 31 -27.74 -7.83 0.68
N PRO A 32 -28.18 -7.39 1.87
CA PRO A 32 -29.10 -6.27 2.00
C PRO A 32 -28.57 -4.99 1.32
N LYS A 33 -29.47 -4.21 0.73
CA LYS A 33 -29.13 -2.97 -0.03
C LYS A 33 -28.28 -1.97 0.73
N ASP A 34 -28.38 -1.94 2.06
CA ASP A 34 -27.57 -1.04 2.89
C ASP A 34 -26.11 -1.49 2.96
N ALA A 35 -25.86 -2.80 2.99
CA ALA A 35 -24.51 -3.34 3.00
C ALA A 35 -23.83 -3.24 1.63
N SER A 36 -24.58 -3.39 0.53
CA SER A 36 -24.05 -3.11 -0.82
C SER A 36 -23.71 -1.63 -1.00
N LYS A 37 -24.56 -0.72 -0.52
CA LYS A 37 -24.33 0.74 -0.61
C LYS A 37 -23.16 1.22 0.26
N ALA A 38 -22.97 0.62 1.43
CA ALA A 38 -21.80 0.89 2.28
C ALA A 38 -20.49 0.45 1.61
N LEU A 39 -20.49 -0.72 0.95
CA LEU A 39 -19.32 -1.22 0.21
C LEU A 39 -18.98 -0.38 -1.03
N GLU A 40 -19.98 0.09 -1.78
CA GLU A 40 -19.77 1.02 -2.90
C GLU A 40 -19.06 2.31 -2.46
N THR A 41 -19.31 2.76 -1.23
CA THR A 41 -18.69 3.97 -0.68
C THR A 41 -17.28 3.71 -0.15
N ALA A 42 -16.99 2.49 0.30
CA ALA A 42 -15.70 2.13 0.92
C ALA A 42 -14.50 2.22 -0.05
N GLY A 43 -14.72 2.12 -1.36
CA GLY A 43 -13.67 2.26 -2.38
C GLY A 43 -13.46 3.69 -2.89
N ASN A 44 -14.38 4.62 -2.62
CA ASN A 44 -14.29 5.98 -3.14
C ASN A 44 -13.50 6.88 -2.21
N LEU A 45 -12.22 7.06 -2.52
CA LEU A 45 -11.41 8.12 -1.95
C LEU A 45 -11.91 9.47 -2.49
N ASN A 46 -12.76 10.18 -1.74
CA ASN A 46 -13.22 11.54 -2.06
C ASN A 46 -12.09 12.58 -2.14
N VAL A 47 -10.86 12.19 -1.79
CA VAL A 47 -9.67 13.04 -1.86
C VAL A 47 -9.14 13.03 -3.28
N GLN A 48 -9.29 14.17 -3.97
CA GLN A 48 -8.76 14.35 -5.33
C GLN A 48 -7.24 14.54 -5.37
N LYS A 49 -6.66 15.08 -4.30
CA LYS A 49 -5.21 15.35 -4.20
C LYS A 49 -4.72 15.02 -2.81
N VAL A 50 -3.63 14.28 -2.74
CA VAL A 50 -2.97 13.89 -1.49
C VAL A 50 -1.65 14.63 -1.31
N THR A 51 -1.28 14.88 -0.06
CA THR A 51 -0.01 15.51 0.28
C THR A 51 1.06 14.44 0.49
N ILE A 52 2.22 14.62 -0.14
CA ILE A 52 3.36 13.71 -0.07
C ILE A 52 4.54 14.48 0.51
N ARG A 53 5.23 13.88 1.48
CA ARG A 53 6.46 14.38 2.08
C ARG A 53 7.63 13.48 1.72
N LEU A 54 8.65 14.05 1.11
CA LEU A 54 9.90 13.38 0.77
C LEU A 54 10.93 13.56 1.88
N GLN A 55 11.44 12.44 2.39
CA GLN A 55 12.47 12.43 3.43
C GLN A 55 13.76 11.76 2.91
N PRO A 56 14.92 12.43 2.96
CA PRO A 56 16.18 11.78 2.64
C PRO A 56 16.52 10.74 3.72
N ILE A 57 17.02 9.58 3.31
CA ILE A 57 17.54 8.54 4.18
C ILE A 57 19.06 8.40 3.92
N GLY A 58 19.84 8.32 5.00
CA GLY A 58 21.29 8.18 4.94
C GLY A 58 21.95 9.38 4.25
N SER A 59 22.82 9.10 3.28
CA SER A 59 23.61 10.11 2.56
C SER A 59 22.90 10.72 1.34
N ALA A 60 21.56 10.58 1.24
CA ALA A 60 20.81 11.12 0.11
C ALA A 60 20.79 12.67 0.11
N PRO A 61 20.90 13.33 -1.07
CA PRO A 61 20.82 14.78 -1.18
C PRO A 61 19.50 15.35 -0.67
N HIS A 62 19.55 16.46 0.07
CA HIS A 62 18.35 17.09 0.61
C HIS A 62 17.65 17.94 -0.46
N LEU A 63 16.36 17.69 -0.67
CA LEU A 63 15.53 18.49 -1.56
C LEU A 63 15.07 19.81 -0.90
N THR A 64 15.03 20.89 -1.67
CA THR A 64 14.48 22.19 -1.23
C THR A 64 12.97 22.13 -1.04
N GLN A 65 12.24 21.55 -1.99
CA GLN A 65 10.80 21.30 -1.90
C GLN A 65 10.56 19.83 -1.53
N ARG A 66 10.31 19.59 -0.23
CA ARG A 66 10.07 18.24 0.30
C ARG A 66 8.60 17.85 0.32
N ILE A 67 7.68 18.83 0.31
CA ILE A 67 6.25 18.58 0.40
C ILE A 67 5.60 19.03 -0.91
N PHE A 68 4.79 18.17 -1.51
CA PHE A 68 4.01 18.51 -2.70
C PHE A 68 2.69 17.74 -2.71
N LYS A 69 1.74 18.21 -3.53
CA LYS A 69 0.44 17.57 -3.72
C LYS A 69 0.41 16.79 -5.03
N LEU A 70 -0.13 15.58 -5.01
CA LEU A 70 -0.30 14.74 -6.19
C LEU A 70 -1.75 14.25 -6.30
N SER A 71 -2.22 14.06 -7.53
CA SER A 71 -3.54 13.48 -7.77
C SER A 71 -3.57 12.01 -7.33
N THR A 72 -4.69 11.57 -6.75
CA THR A 72 -4.89 10.18 -6.30
C THR A 72 -4.91 9.15 -7.43
N ASN A 73 -5.23 9.59 -8.65
CA ASN A 73 -5.26 8.73 -9.85
C ASN A 73 -3.85 8.41 -10.41
N GLN A 74 -2.79 8.95 -9.81
CA GLN A 74 -1.43 8.71 -10.28
C GLN A 74 -0.81 7.49 -9.60
N ASN A 75 0.07 6.81 -10.33
CA ASN A 75 0.85 5.69 -9.79
C ASN A 75 2.12 6.18 -9.11
N PHE A 76 2.67 5.34 -8.24
CA PHE A 76 3.89 5.59 -7.49
C PHE A 76 5.11 5.84 -8.40
N ALA A 77 5.14 5.26 -9.61
CA ALA A 77 6.13 5.57 -10.64
C ALA A 77 6.30 7.08 -10.92
N THR A 78 5.22 7.86 -10.79
CA THR A 78 5.26 9.32 -10.97
C THR A 78 6.13 10.00 -9.90
N ILE A 79 6.05 9.52 -8.65
CA ILE A 79 6.85 10.02 -7.53
C ILE A 79 8.32 9.70 -7.79
N VAL A 80 8.64 8.47 -8.17
CA VAL A 80 10.02 8.05 -8.48
C VAL A 80 10.62 8.86 -9.62
N ARG A 81 9.85 9.09 -10.70
CA ARG A 81 10.29 9.92 -11.84
C ARG A 81 10.53 11.37 -11.42
N PHE A 82 9.64 11.93 -10.61
CA PHE A 82 9.82 13.28 -10.05
C PHE A 82 11.09 13.37 -9.21
N LEU A 83 11.34 12.37 -8.36
CA LEU A 83 12.49 12.32 -7.48
C LEU A 83 13.79 12.25 -8.29
N ARG A 84 13.89 11.35 -9.27
CA ARG A 84 15.04 11.27 -10.19
C ARG A 84 15.34 12.59 -10.89
N LYS A 85 14.30 13.27 -11.40
CA LYS A 85 14.45 14.57 -12.07
C LYS A 85 14.94 15.66 -11.11
N ARG A 86 14.49 15.65 -9.85
CA ARG A 86 14.87 16.64 -8.85
C ARG A 86 16.26 16.42 -8.28
N LEU A 87 16.69 15.17 -8.11
CA LEU A 87 18.03 14.85 -7.64
C LEU A 87 19.08 14.91 -8.77
N GLY A 88 18.66 14.96 -10.04
CA GLY A 88 19.59 14.96 -11.18
C GLY A 88 20.30 13.62 -11.40
N VAL A 89 19.68 12.54 -10.94
CA VAL A 89 20.23 11.18 -10.96
C VAL A 89 20.28 10.66 -12.39
N LYS A 90 21.40 10.04 -12.77
CA LYS A 90 21.58 9.47 -14.11
C LYS A 90 20.79 8.17 -14.25
N GLU A 91 20.53 7.74 -15.49
CA GLU A 91 19.71 6.55 -15.75
C GLU A 91 20.29 5.25 -15.20
N HIS A 92 21.61 5.18 -15.02
CA HIS A 92 22.31 4.03 -14.42
C HIS A 92 22.34 4.04 -12.88
N GLU A 93 21.97 5.16 -12.25
CA GLU A 93 21.98 5.29 -10.80
C GLU A 93 20.64 4.83 -10.23
N SER A 94 20.72 4.00 -9.18
CA SER A 94 19.54 3.46 -8.52
C SER A 94 19.00 4.44 -7.50
N VAL A 95 17.67 4.54 -7.43
CA VAL A 95 16.95 5.33 -6.42
C VAL A 95 15.96 4.39 -5.75
N PHE A 96 16.13 4.22 -4.45
CA PHE A 96 15.27 3.40 -3.61
C PHE A 96 14.28 4.33 -2.89
N CYS A 97 13.00 3.96 -2.92
CA CYS A 97 11.95 4.72 -2.26
C CYS A 97 11.23 3.83 -1.26
N TYR A 98 10.93 4.37 -0.09
CA TYR A 98 10.32 3.64 1.02
C TYR A 98 9.11 4.39 1.55
N VAL A 99 7.98 3.73 1.71
CA VAL A 99 6.82 4.29 2.39
C VAL A 99 6.99 4.06 3.89
N GLY A 100 6.84 5.11 4.70
CA GLY A 100 6.97 5.03 6.16
C GLY A 100 8.35 4.54 6.66
N ASN A 101 9.39 4.58 5.82
CA ASN A 101 10.71 4.02 6.09
C ASN A 101 10.71 2.51 6.44
N VAL A 102 9.77 1.75 5.89
CA VAL A 102 9.63 0.31 6.21
C VAL A 102 9.64 -0.59 4.98
N PHE A 103 8.96 -0.23 3.89
CA PHE A 103 8.86 -1.06 2.70
C PHE A 103 8.91 -0.23 1.41
N SER A 104 9.28 -0.85 0.29
CA SER A 104 9.26 -0.22 -1.03
C SER A 104 8.00 -0.62 -1.80
N PRO A 105 7.07 0.29 -2.11
CA PRO A 105 5.87 -0.03 -2.87
C PRO A 105 6.18 -0.34 -4.34
N GLY A 106 5.22 -0.98 -5.01
CA GLY A 106 5.28 -1.23 -6.46
C GLY A 106 5.19 0.06 -7.26
N LEU A 107 5.81 0.11 -8.45
CA LEU A 107 5.75 1.30 -9.32
C LEU A 107 4.36 1.54 -9.92
N ASP A 108 3.60 0.46 -10.05
CA ASP A 108 2.22 0.38 -10.51
C ASP A 108 1.20 0.71 -9.41
N GLU A 109 1.63 0.80 -8.16
CA GLU A 109 0.74 1.02 -7.03
C GLU A 109 0.13 2.42 -7.04
N GLY A 110 -1.17 2.51 -6.76
CA GLY A 110 -1.92 3.76 -6.75
C GLY A 110 -1.58 4.62 -5.54
N VAL A 111 -1.27 5.89 -5.77
CA VAL A 111 -0.89 6.83 -4.70
C VAL A 111 -2.06 7.09 -3.74
N GLY A 112 -3.31 7.07 -4.22
CA GLY A 112 -4.48 7.17 -3.36
C GLY A 112 -4.55 6.08 -2.31
N ASN A 113 -4.34 4.82 -2.70
CA ASN A 113 -4.35 3.68 -1.78
C ASN A 113 -3.21 3.77 -0.77
N LEU A 114 -2.00 4.07 -1.24
CA LEU A 114 -0.84 4.26 -0.37
C LEU A 114 -1.07 5.35 0.68
N TRP A 115 -1.66 6.47 0.28
CA TRP A 115 -1.99 7.54 1.23
C TRP A 115 -3.11 7.13 2.20
N SER A 116 -4.14 6.42 1.75
CA SER A 116 -5.22 5.97 2.63
C SER A 116 -4.71 4.99 3.70
N CYS A 117 -3.85 4.05 3.31
CA CYS A 117 -3.37 2.99 4.19
C CYS A 117 -2.17 3.40 5.06
N PHE A 118 -1.27 4.25 4.56
CA PHE A 118 0.04 4.50 5.18
C PHE A 118 0.36 5.98 5.42
N LYS A 119 -0.63 6.88 5.40
CA LYS A 119 -0.39 8.29 5.77
C LYS A 119 0.00 8.41 7.24
N GLN A 120 0.89 9.36 7.50
CA GLN A 120 1.21 9.83 8.84
C GLN A 120 0.55 11.20 9.04
N GLY A 121 -0.54 11.23 9.81
CA GLY A 121 -1.40 12.41 9.92
C GLY A 121 -2.15 12.68 8.61
N GLU A 122 -1.77 13.75 7.90
CA GLU A 122 -2.38 14.15 6.62
C GLU A 122 -1.46 13.96 5.41
N GLU A 123 -0.28 13.38 5.61
CA GLU A 123 0.75 13.28 4.58
C GLU A 123 1.27 11.86 4.41
N LEU A 124 1.54 11.46 3.17
CA LEU A 124 2.25 10.22 2.87
C LEU A 124 3.76 10.50 2.92
N VAL A 125 4.44 9.89 3.87
CA VAL A 125 5.90 10.02 4.02
C VAL A 125 6.59 8.99 3.12
N VAL A 126 7.37 9.50 2.17
CA VAL A 126 8.18 8.71 1.24
C VAL A 126 9.65 9.01 1.51
N GLY A 127 10.33 8.06 2.14
CA GLY A 127 11.77 8.05 2.28
C GLY A 127 12.45 7.75 0.95
N TYR A 128 13.59 8.39 0.66
CA TYR A 128 14.40 8.07 -0.51
C TYR A 128 15.88 7.91 -0.17
N ALA A 129 16.54 6.98 -0.85
CA ALA A 129 17.96 6.66 -0.68
C ALA A 129 18.62 6.32 -2.03
N LEU A 130 19.94 6.56 -2.13
CA LEU A 130 20.76 6.15 -3.28
C LEU A 130 21.30 4.72 -3.14
N SER A 131 21.32 4.21 -1.91
CA SER A 131 21.66 2.82 -1.57
C SER A 131 20.48 2.17 -0.87
N PRO A 132 20.33 0.83 -0.97
CA PRO A 132 19.27 0.13 -0.24
C PRO A 132 19.47 0.33 1.26
N ALA A 133 18.44 0.83 1.94
CA ALA A 133 18.48 1.14 3.38
C ALA A 133 17.66 0.16 4.21
N PHE A 134 16.60 -0.40 3.63
CA PHE A 134 15.70 -1.37 4.25
C PHE A 134 15.48 -2.52 3.27
N GLY A 135 15.49 -3.75 3.80
CA GLY A 135 15.38 -5.01 3.06
C GLY A 135 15.09 -6.17 4.01
#